data_AF-A0A3M7LW34-F1
#
_entry.id   AF-A0A3M7LW34-F1
#
_cell.length_a   1.000
_cell.length_b   1.000
_cell.length_c   1.000
_cell.angle_alpha   90.00
_cell.angle_beta   90.00
_cell.angle_gamma   90.00
#
_symmetry.space_group_name_H-M   'P 1'
#
loop_
_entity.id
_entity.type
_entity.pdbx_description
1 polymer ?
#
loop_
_entity_poly.entity_id
_entity_poly.type
_entity_poly.pdbx_seq_one_letter_code
_entity_poly.pdbx_strand_id
1 'polypeptide(L)'
;MSTDKITFLTNWHATPYHAPLYLAQSLGYFNNEGIKVALLEPNDPSDVTEIIGSGKVDLGFKAMIHTLAAAARGFPVQSIGSLLNEPFTGVVYLTSSGITPDFTTLKGKKIGYVGEFGKIQLDELTAHYGMSPDDYQAVRVGMNVTRSIITGEIDAGIGLENVQMVELEEWLVSQNRSRDEVKMLRIDELAQLGCCCFCSILYIGNNAFIEKNPEKVRAFLRASKRATDFVLACPDKAWEMFCNFKPTMNTAVNRKIFERSFAYFSPDLQNVRRDWEKVTRYGKRLGVLDEGFTPNYTNEYLEWSLEQESGDPTADQKRMMALQEDVKQHGGFKRLETMSGKTVVGAAAPAALSHFHPGNKNAKMATKEIPIMPDPTDDEALALFKTIEEQFPSNTLGDDKWYLVLLAAMVGGGQYSFVPLLYKELIKRPEYQTSEQRQALMRRIRETMVKLVPIVGVCKPLDAIFCVDEVTAPEDKDYSFSREGWQCDEANSQRGSSWLGKLYKHNLNNINDVFESHKDFGWISREITYGLYLSDHSILDGIETELVVLSGIMIQNLPRETAWHIRASRRLGISQEDVETLHQNVEDVASFCNLRLHKLPRALDIEPEV
;
A
#
# COMPACT_ATOMS: atom_id res chain seq x y z
N MET A 1 12.82 21.94 11.60
CA MET A 1 11.66 22.82 11.85
C MET A 1 10.60 22.02 12.58
N SER A 2 10.01 22.51 13.67
CA SER A 2 8.91 21.80 14.34
C SER A 2 7.64 21.91 13.48
N THR A 3 7.09 20.79 13.05
CA THR A 3 5.79 20.72 12.38
C THR A 3 4.66 20.84 13.40
N ASP A 4 3.51 21.38 13.00
CA ASP A 4 2.28 21.39 13.79
C ASP A 4 1.57 20.02 13.83
N LYS A 5 1.99 19.08 12.96
CA LYS A 5 1.42 17.75 12.82
C LYS A 5 1.94 16.80 13.90
N ILE A 6 1.07 15.90 14.35
CA ILE A 6 1.46 14.67 15.06
C ILE A 6 1.95 13.68 14.01
N THR A 7 3.19 13.24 14.11
CA THR A 7 3.72 12.16 13.28
C THR A 7 3.32 10.81 13.87
N PHE A 8 2.76 9.94 13.03
CA PHE A 8 2.30 8.61 13.45
C PHE A 8 2.93 7.53 12.56
N LEU A 9 3.78 6.68 13.13
CA LEU A 9 4.44 5.58 12.42
C LEU A 9 3.74 4.24 12.71
N THR A 10 3.20 3.59 11.68
CA THR A 10 2.61 2.26 11.81
C THR A 10 3.66 1.20 12.16
N ASN A 11 3.23 0.05 12.71
CA ASN A 11 4.11 -1.06 13.06
C ASN A 11 4.54 -1.92 11.85
N TRP A 12 3.89 -1.69 10.70
CA TRP A 12 3.99 -2.44 9.46
C TRP A 12 3.63 -1.54 8.28
N HIS A 13 3.82 -1.99 7.04
CA HIS A 13 3.09 -1.40 5.92
C HIS A 13 1.59 -1.42 6.17
N ALA A 14 0.85 -0.56 5.48
CA ALA A 14 -0.61 -0.50 5.59
C ALA A 14 -1.20 -1.93 5.54
N THR A 15 -1.89 -2.30 6.61
CA THR A 15 -2.51 -3.63 6.78
C THR A 15 -3.96 -3.44 7.19
N PRO A 16 -4.90 -4.36 6.89
CA PRO A 16 -6.32 -4.15 7.19
C PRO A 16 -6.68 -3.82 8.64
N TYR A 17 -5.91 -4.28 9.62
CA TYR A 17 -6.14 -3.90 11.01
C TYR A 17 -5.76 -2.43 11.33
N HIS A 18 -5.13 -1.69 10.42
CA HIS A 18 -4.92 -0.24 10.56
C HIS A 18 -6.15 0.59 10.18
N ALA A 19 -7.26 -0.05 9.77
CA ALA A 19 -8.47 0.66 9.32
C ALA A 19 -8.93 1.79 10.26
N PRO A 20 -8.97 1.65 11.60
CA PRO A 20 -9.35 2.76 12.48
C PRO A 20 -8.48 4.01 12.34
N LEU A 21 -7.16 3.86 12.15
CA LEU A 21 -6.24 4.98 11.99
C LEU A 21 -6.49 5.73 10.68
N TYR A 22 -6.57 5.01 9.57
CA TYR A 22 -6.78 5.59 8.26
C TYR A 22 -8.19 6.18 8.11
N LEU A 23 -9.20 5.55 8.70
CA LEU A 23 -10.56 6.08 8.72
C LEU A 23 -10.70 7.32 9.60
N ALA A 24 -9.99 7.41 10.72
CA ALA A 24 -9.94 8.65 11.51
C ALA A 24 -9.40 9.83 10.68
N GLN A 25 -8.44 9.58 9.78
CA GLN A 25 -7.94 10.57 8.84
C GLN A 25 -8.95 10.87 7.71
N SER A 26 -9.47 9.84 7.03
CA SER A 26 -10.31 10.00 5.84
C SER A 26 -11.69 10.60 6.16
N LEU A 27 -12.26 10.26 7.32
CA LEU A 27 -13.53 10.81 7.82
C LEU A 27 -13.37 12.18 8.49
N GLY A 28 -12.14 12.72 8.53
CA GLY A 28 -11.84 14.02 9.11
C GLY A 28 -11.94 14.06 10.64
N TYR A 29 -11.92 12.92 11.34
CA TYR A 29 -12.04 12.88 12.80
C TYR A 29 -10.87 13.56 13.50
N PHE A 30 -9.64 13.43 12.98
CA PHE A 30 -8.51 14.22 13.48
C PHE A 30 -8.73 15.73 13.32
N ASN A 31 -9.25 16.15 12.16
CA ASN A 31 -9.53 17.56 11.91
C ASN A 31 -10.65 18.11 12.82
N ASN A 32 -11.67 17.30 13.11
CA ASN A 32 -12.75 17.66 14.03
C ASN A 32 -12.26 17.85 15.48
N GLU A 33 -11.22 17.12 15.86
CA GLU A 33 -10.52 17.28 17.15
C GLU A 33 -9.45 18.40 17.12
N GLY A 34 -9.36 19.15 16.01
CA GLY A 34 -8.43 20.28 15.86
C GLY A 34 -6.96 19.88 15.70
N ILE A 35 -6.68 18.62 15.35
CA ILE A 35 -5.32 18.10 15.18
C ILE A 35 -5.05 17.67 13.74
N LYS A 36 -3.78 17.72 13.35
CA LYS A 36 -3.29 17.21 12.06
C LYS A 36 -2.37 16.03 12.32
N VAL A 37 -2.54 14.95 11.57
CA VAL A 37 -1.73 13.75 11.70
C VAL A 37 -1.02 13.47 10.38
N ALA A 38 0.26 13.13 10.45
CA ALA A 38 1.04 12.62 9.33
C ALA A 38 1.23 11.11 9.52
N LEU A 39 0.55 10.32 8.68
CA LEU A 39 0.66 8.86 8.71
C LEU A 39 1.91 8.41 7.94
N LEU A 40 2.76 7.64 8.59
CA LEU A 40 4.03 7.13 8.08
C LEU A 40 4.02 5.61 8.17
N GLU A 41 4.68 4.96 7.22
CA GLU A 41 4.88 3.51 7.19
C GLU A 41 6.37 3.18 7.25
N PRO A 42 6.80 2.17 8.01
CA PRO A 42 8.21 1.81 8.15
C PRO A 42 8.68 0.95 6.96
N ASN A 43 9.96 1.08 6.61
CA ASN A 43 10.62 0.12 5.72
C ASN A 43 11.05 -1.16 6.44
N ASP A 44 11.49 -1.04 7.70
CA ASP A 44 11.79 -2.17 8.59
C ASP A 44 10.95 -2.04 9.87
N PRO A 45 10.14 -3.05 10.24
CA PRO A 45 9.34 -2.99 11.45
C PRO A 45 10.20 -2.90 12.71
N SER A 46 11.46 -3.33 12.68
CA SER A 46 12.37 -3.34 13.84
C SER A 46 12.75 -1.93 14.30
N ASP A 47 12.75 -0.95 13.39
CA ASP A 47 13.20 0.42 13.68
C ASP A 47 12.13 1.25 14.40
N VAL A 48 10.86 0.83 14.35
CA VAL A 48 9.70 1.63 14.79
C VAL A 48 9.84 2.13 16.23
N THR A 49 10.23 1.26 17.16
CA THR A 49 10.36 1.64 18.58
C THR A 49 11.52 2.57 18.86
N GLU A 50 12.62 2.43 18.12
CA GLU A 50 13.77 3.32 18.23
C GLU A 50 13.45 4.70 17.62
N ILE A 51 12.76 4.74 16.48
CA ILE A 51 12.33 5.98 15.84
C ILE A 51 11.38 6.77 16.76
N ILE A 52 10.41 6.11 17.38
CA ILE A 52 9.48 6.76 18.33
C ILE A 52 10.19 7.11 19.64
N GLY A 53 10.95 6.18 20.22
CA GLY A 53 11.65 6.40 21.49
C GLY A 53 12.73 7.50 21.43
N SER A 54 13.39 7.67 20.27
CA SER A 54 14.32 8.79 20.05
C SER A 54 13.64 10.14 19.80
N GLY A 55 12.30 10.18 19.71
CA GLY A 55 11.52 11.39 19.49
C GLY A 55 11.55 11.90 18.04
N LYS A 56 12.03 11.09 17.09
CA LYS A 56 11.96 11.43 15.65
C LYS A 56 10.53 11.32 15.11
N VAL A 57 9.71 10.47 15.73
CA VAL A 57 8.27 10.36 15.50
C VAL A 57 7.55 10.42 16.85
N ASP A 58 6.37 11.04 16.86
CA ASP A 58 5.62 11.32 18.09
C ASP A 58 4.88 10.08 18.63
N LEU A 59 4.08 9.44 17.77
CA LEU A 59 3.20 8.32 18.09
C LEU A 59 3.37 7.17 17.08
N GLY A 60 2.84 5.99 17.41
CA GLY A 60 2.81 4.89 16.46
C GLY A 60 2.13 3.64 16.97
N PHE A 61 2.29 2.55 16.22
CA PHE A 61 1.87 1.22 16.64
C PHE A 61 3.06 0.35 17.02
N LYS A 62 2.89 -0.50 18.04
CA LYS A 62 3.79 -1.64 18.27
C LYS A 62 3.15 -2.73 19.11
N ALA A 63 3.58 -3.97 18.91
CA ALA A 63 3.19 -5.09 19.78
C ALA A 63 3.77 -4.94 21.21
N MET A 64 3.08 -5.50 22.20
CA MET A 64 3.37 -5.33 23.63
C MET A 64 4.81 -5.73 24.01
N ILE A 65 5.29 -6.90 23.57
CA ILE A 65 6.65 -7.35 23.93
C ILE A 65 7.75 -6.38 23.45
N HIS A 66 7.57 -5.81 22.26
CA HIS A 66 8.51 -4.83 21.70
C HIS A 66 8.41 -3.48 22.43
N THR A 67 7.22 -3.10 22.90
CA THR A 67 7.00 -1.85 23.64
C THR A 67 7.70 -1.90 25.01
N LEU A 68 7.61 -3.02 25.70
CA LEU A 68 8.35 -3.27 26.95
C LEU A 68 9.87 -3.24 26.72
N ALA A 69 10.33 -3.99 25.73
CA ALA A 69 11.76 -4.12 25.46
C ALA A 69 12.42 -2.81 24.99
N ALA A 70 11.69 -1.96 24.25
CA ALA A 70 12.19 -0.66 23.85
C ALA A 70 12.51 0.22 25.07
N ALA A 71 11.59 0.29 26.03
CA ALA A 71 11.82 1.04 27.27
C ALA A 71 12.99 0.47 28.07
N ALA A 72 13.11 -0.86 28.16
CA ALA A 72 14.25 -1.51 28.83
C ALA A 72 15.60 -1.18 28.16
N ARG A 73 15.61 -0.95 26.85
CA ARG A 73 16.79 -0.56 26.06
C ARG A 73 17.06 0.95 26.06
N GLY A 74 16.33 1.73 26.86
CA GLY A 74 16.51 3.18 26.96
C GLY A 74 15.82 4.00 25.87
N PHE A 75 14.89 3.40 25.12
CA PHE A 75 14.01 4.12 24.19
C PHE A 75 12.66 4.43 24.89
N PRO A 76 12.46 5.64 25.43
CA PRO A 76 11.33 5.97 26.30
C PRO A 76 10.01 6.07 25.52
N VAL A 77 9.35 4.92 25.37
CA VAL A 77 8.00 4.81 24.81
C VAL A 77 7.01 4.35 25.88
N GLN A 78 5.77 4.77 25.76
CA GLN A 78 4.66 4.36 26.62
C GLN A 78 3.45 4.00 25.76
N SER A 79 2.75 2.92 26.12
CA SER A 79 1.46 2.62 25.51
C SER A 79 0.36 3.50 26.09
N ILE A 80 -0.45 4.06 25.20
CA ILE A 80 -1.57 4.96 25.51
C ILE A 80 -2.94 4.34 25.15
N GLY A 81 -2.94 3.13 24.59
CA GLY A 81 -4.14 2.34 24.29
C GLY A 81 -3.83 1.12 23.42
N SER A 82 -4.84 0.29 23.19
CA SER A 82 -4.79 -0.94 22.38
C SER A 82 -5.56 -0.81 21.07
N LEU A 83 -5.02 -1.34 19.98
CA LEU A 83 -5.68 -1.45 18.67
C LEU A 83 -6.26 -2.85 18.46
N LEU A 84 -5.43 -3.88 18.60
CA LEU A 84 -5.81 -5.29 18.47
C LEU A 84 -5.45 -6.04 19.76
N ASN A 85 -6.43 -6.75 20.32
CA ASN A 85 -6.28 -7.57 21.51
C ASN A 85 -5.93 -9.01 21.12
N GLU A 86 -4.76 -9.46 21.55
CA GLU A 86 -4.34 -10.87 21.55
C GLU A 86 -4.51 -11.65 20.21
N PRO A 87 -4.15 -11.08 19.03
CA PRO A 87 -4.22 -11.84 17.79
C PRO A 87 -3.35 -13.10 17.88
N PHE A 88 -3.90 -14.26 17.48
CA PHE A 88 -3.15 -15.50 17.60
C PHE A 88 -1.84 -15.43 16.82
N THR A 89 -0.76 -15.82 17.48
CA THR A 89 0.59 -15.70 16.94
C THR A 89 1.36 -16.98 17.18
N GLY A 90 2.07 -17.43 16.15
CA GLY A 90 2.81 -18.68 16.23
C GLY A 90 3.68 -18.93 15.01
N VAL A 91 4.33 -20.09 14.99
CA VAL A 91 5.08 -20.56 13.82
C VAL A 91 4.09 -21.12 12.81
N VAL A 92 3.84 -20.35 11.75
CA VAL A 92 2.96 -20.71 10.64
C VAL A 92 3.72 -21.59 9.66
N TYR A 93 3.11 -22.70 9.24
CA TYR A 93 3.72 -23.67 8.35
C TYR A 93 2.69 -24.31 7.42
N LEU A 94 3.19 -24.87 6.30
CA LEU A 94 2.41 -25.75 5.43
C LEU A 94 2.62 -27.20 5.86
N THR A 95 1.58 -28.03 5.87
CA THR A 95 1.70 -29.47 6.23
C THR A 95 2.71 -30.22 5.37
N SER A 96 2.90 -29.79 4.11
CA SER A 96 3.91 -30.34 3.20
C SER A 96 5.36 -30.15 3.65
N SER A 97 5.63 -29.26 4.61
CA SER A 97 6.96 -29.09 5.22
C SER A 97 7.36 -30.26 6.13
N GLY A 98 6.40 -31.12 6.52
CA GLY A 98 6.61 -32.18 7.51
C GLY A 98 6.61 -31.71 8.96
N ILE A 99 6.36 -30.41 9.21
CA ILE A 99 6.14 -29.88 10.56
C ILE A 99 4.76 -30.34 11.06
N THR A 100 4.68 -30.61 12.36
CA THR A 100 3.45 -31.08 13.03
C THR A 100 3.22 -30.26 14.32
N PRO A 101 2.11 -30.48 15.05
CA PRO A 101 1.91 -29.87 16.37
C PRO A 101 2.97 -30.23 17.42
N ASP A 102 3.80 -31.25 17.18
CA ASP A 102 4.98 -31.53 18.01
C ASP A 102 6.11 -30.54 17.67
N PHE A 103 6.48 -29.70 18.65
CA PHE A 103 7.55 -28.71 18.52
C PHE A 103 8.88 -29.30 18.06
N THR A 104 9.18 -30.56 18.41
CA THR A 104 10.44 -31.21 18.02
C THR A 104 10.58 -31.43 16.52
N THR A 105 9.48 -31.33 15.75
CA THR A 105 9.51 -31.38 14.28
C THR A 105 10.09 -30.14 13.62
N LEU A 106 10.38 -29.09 14.39
CA LEU A 106 11.18 -27.94 13.93
C LEU A 106 12.67 -28.27 13.79
N LYS A 107 13.13 -29.45 14.27
CA LYS A 107 14.52 -29.87 14.14
C LYS A 107 14.95 -29.95 12.67
N GLY A 108 16.07 -29.29 12.35
CA GLY A 108 16.64 -29.16 11.02
C GLY A 108 15.90 -28.21 10.09
N LYS A 109 14.86 -27.51 10.57
CA LYS A 109 14.03 -26.62 9.75
C LYS A 109 14.55 -25.18 9.74
N LYS A 110 14.29 -24.47 8.65
CA LYS A 110 14.50 -23.04 8.52
C LYS A 110 13.25 -22.30 9.01
N ILE A 111 13.38 -21.57 10.11
CA ILE A 111 12.27 -20.86 10.75
C ILE A 111 12.46 -19.35 10.58
N GLY A 112 11.56 -18.74 9.82
CA GLY A 112 11.52 -17.30 9.59
C GLY A 112 11.09 -16.49 10.80
N TYR A 113 11.72 -15.35 11.03
CA TYR A 113 11.30 -14.36 12.02
C TYR A 113 11.43 -12.93 11.48
N VAL A 114 10.66 -12.01 12.06
CA VAL A 114 10.56 -10.62 11.59
C VAL A 114 11.74 -9.77 12.06
N GLY A 115 11.78 -9.48 13.36
CA GLY A 115 12.73 -8.56 13.99
C GLY A 115 13.79 -9.31 14.76
N GLU A 116 13.76 -9.22 16.09
CA GLU A 116 14.71 -9.91 16.98
C GLU A 116 13.99 -10.87 17.94
N PHE A 117 12.88 -10.40 18.55
CA PHE A 117 12.15 -11.11 19.59
C PHE A 117 11.63 -12.49 19.18
N GLY A 118 11.23 -12.65 17.92
CA GLY A 118 10.78 -13.95 17.43
C GLY A 118 11.84 -15.05 17.58
N LYS A 119 13.11 -14.72 17.31
CA LYS A 119 14.23 -15.64 17.52
C LYS A 119 14.43 -15.93 19.01
N ILE A 120 14.44 -14.90 19.85
CA ILE A 120 14.61 -15.05 21.31
C ILE A 120 13.53 -15.97 21.90
N GLN A 121 12.28 -15.81 21.46
CA GLN A 121 11.17 -16.65 21.88
C GLN A 121 11.38 -18.11 21.47
N LEU A 122 11.77 -18.36 20.21
CA LEU A 122 12.02 -19.73 19.74
C LEU A 122 13.22 -20.37 20.42
N ASP A 123 14.32 -19.64 20.58
CA ASP A 123 15.51 -20.10 21.29
C ASP A 123 15.16 -20.53 22.72
N GLU A 124 14.38 -19.71 23.44
CA GLU A 124 13.94 -20.04 24.81
C GLU A 124 13.04 -21.28 24.83
N LEU A 125 12.11 -21.39 23.88
CA LEU A 125 11.23 -22.54 23.76
C LEU A 125 12.00 -23.84 23.52
N THR A 126 13.11 -23.84 22.79
CA THR A 126 13.89 -25.06 22.53
C THR A 126 14.24 -25.82 23.82
N ALA A 127 14.63 -25.11 24.87
CA ALA A 127 15.00 -25.70 26.16
C ALA A 127 13.84 -26.44 26.85
N HIS A 128 12.60 -26.01 26.66
CA HIS A 128 11.40 -26.64 27.23
C HIS A 128 10.97 -27.92 26.51
N TYR A 129 11.46 -28.10 25.28
CA TYR A 129 11.10 -29.23 24.41
C TYR A 129 12.29 -30.17 24.14
N GLY A 130 13.35 -30.09 24.95
CA GLY A 130 14.53 -30.96 24.81
C GLY A 130 15.34 -30.73 23.53
N MET A 131 15.24 -29.52 22.97
CA MET A 131 16.01 -29.05 21.83
C MET A 131 17.04 -28.00 22.25
N SER A 132 17.95 -27.68 21.34
CA SER A 132 18.88 -26.56 21.43
C SER A 132 18.55 -25.51 20.36
N PRO A 133 18.91 -24.22 20.55
CA PRO A 133 18.84 -23.22 19.47
C PRO A 133 19.58 -23.62 18.18
N ASP A 134 20.58 -24.50 18.28
CA ASP A 134 21.32 -25.04 17.13
C ASP A 134 20.57 -26.16 16.38
N ASP A 135 19.47 -26.68 16.94
CA ASP A 135 18.68 -27.73 16.29
C ASP A 135 17.81 -27.20 15.16
N TYR A 136 17.69 -25.88 14.97
CA TYR A 136 16.95 -25.27 13.86
C TYR A 136 17.72 -24.08 13.28
N GLN A 137 17.38 -23.64 12.07
CA GLN A 137 18.00 -22.46 11.46
C GLN A 137 17.04 -21.27 11.54
N ALA A 138 17.35 -20.27 12.38
CA ALA A 138 16.62 -19.02 12.40
C ALA A 138 16.97 -18.15 11.17
N VAL A 139 15.97 -17.66 10.44
CA VAL A 139 16.17 -16.80 9.26
C VAL A 139 15.41 -15.48 9.42
N ARG A 140 16.11 -14.34 9.44
CA ARG A 140 15.45 -13.03 9.49
C ARG A 140 14.87 -12.70 8.11
N VAL A 141 13.56 -12.61 8.01
CA VAL A 141 12.84 -12.35 6.75
C VAL A 141 12.07 -11.03 6.74
N GLY A 142 12.12 -10.26 7.84
CA GLY A 142 11.45 -8.97 7.95
C GLY A 142 9.95 -9.11 7.70
N MET A 143 9.42 -8.34 6.75
CA MET A 143 7.99 -8.38 6.41
C MET A 143 7.59 -9.50 5.43
N ASN A 144 8.53 -10.36 5.00
CA ASN A 144 8.32 -11.29 3.89
C ASN A 144 8.01 -12.74 4.32
N VAL A 145 7.55 -12.99 5.55
CA VAL A 145 7.34 -14.36 6.09
C VAL A 145 6.55 -15.26 5.13
N THR A 146 5.38 -14.82 4.68
CA THR A 146 4.53 -15.58 3.75
C THR A 146 5.24 -15.86 2.43
N ARG A 147 5.88 -14.85 1.83
CA ARG A 147 6.62 -14.99 0.58
C ARG A 147 7.76 -16.00 0.73
N SER A 148 8.55 -15.93 1.80
CA SER A 148 9.68 -16.83 2.02
C SER A 148 9.24 -18.28 2.27
N ILE A 149 8.05 -18.51 2.83
CA ILE A 149 7.46 -19.86 2.90
C ILE A 149 7.07 -20.34 1.49
N ILE A 150 6.40 -19.49 0.70
CA ILE A 150 5.96 -19.81 -0.67
C ILE A 150 7.15 -20.14 -1.59
N THR A 151 8.25 -19.39 -1.49
CA THR A 151 9.45 -19.59 -2.31
C THR A 151 10.36 -20.72 -1.79
N GLY A 152 10.06 -21.29 -0.63
CA GLY A 152 10.88 -22.34 -0.01
C GLY A 152 12.20 -21.85 0.58
N GLU A 153 12.36 -20.54 0.77
CA GLU A 153 13.50 -19.96 1.50
C GLU A 153 13.51 -20.39 2.97
N ILE A 154 12.32 -20.53 3.56
CA ILE A 154 12.08 -21.03 4.91
C ILE A 154 11.00 -22.13 4.89
N ASP A 155 11.05 -23.05 5.85
CA ASP A 155 10.06 -24.13 5.99
C ASP A 155 8.79 -23.66 6.71
N ALA A 156 8.95 -22.68 7.61
CA ALA A 156 7.90 -22.08 8.42
C ALA A 156 8.36 -20.71 8.96
N GLY A 157 7.46 -19.92 9.54
CA GLY A 157 7.87 -18.64 10.14
C GLY A 157 6.86 -18.06 11.11
N ILE A 158 7.32 -17.18 11.99
CA ILE A 158 6.46 -16.53 12.98
C ILE A 158 5.54 -15.53 12.29
N GLY A 159 4.23 -15.69 12.49
CA GLY A 159 3.21 -14.83 11.90
C GLY A 159 1.92 -14.80 12.71
N LEU A 160 1.04 -13.89 12.31
CA LEU A 160 -0.30 -13.72 12.84
C LEU A 160 -1.30 -14.59 12.09
N GLU A 161 -2.26 -15.13 12.82
CA GLU A 161 -3.35 -15.93 12.27
C GLU A 161 -4.28 -15.10 11.39
N ASN A 162 -4.51 -13.83 11.71
CA ASN A 162 -5.36 -12.95 10.91
C ASN A 162 -4.64 -12.35 9.69
N VAL A 163 -3.33 -12.54 9.52
CA VAL A 163 -2.55 -11.96 8.40
C VAL A 163 -1.79 -13.06 7.64
N GLN A 164 -0.65 -13.53 8.15
CA GLN A 164 0.22 -14.46 7.43
C GLN A 164 -0.45 -15.80 7.14
N MET A 165 -1.29 -16.32 8.06
CA MET A 165 -2.06 -17.52 7.77
C MET A 165 -3.08 -17.28 6.65
N VAL A 166 -3.80 -16.15 6.66
CA VAL A 166 -4.77 -15.81 5.60
C VAL A 166 -4.09 -15.68 4.24
N GLU A 167 -2.92 -15.04 4.18
CA GLU A 167 -2.14 -14.91 2.95
C GLU A 167 -1.74 -16.29 2.38
N LEU A 168 -1.28 -17.21 3.23
CA LEU A 168 -0.95 -18.58 2.81
C LEU A 168 -2.20 -19.40 2.45
N GLU A 169 -3.30 -19.26 3.19
CA GLU A 169 -4.56 -19.94 2.92
C GLU A 169 -5.09 -19.56 1.53
N GLU A 170 -5.06 -18.27 1.19
CA GLU A 170 -5.52 -17.78 -0.10
C GLU A 170 -4.54 -18.07 -1.24
N TRP A 171 -3.23 -18.08 -0.96
CA TRP A 171 -2.26 -18.61 -1.90
C TRP A 171 -2.54 -20.08 -2.22
N LEU A 172 -2.76 -20.95 -1.23
CA LEU A 172 -3.12 -22.34 -1.48
C LEU A 172 -4.39 -22.50 -2.31
N VAL A 173 -5.41 -21.68 -2.05
CA VAL A 173 -6.65 -21.68 -2.83
C VAL A 173 -6.38 -21.34 -4.29
N SER A 174 -5.50 -20.37 -4.57
CA SER A 174 -5.05 -20.07 -5.95
C SER A 174 -4.32 -21.24 -6.63
N GLN A 175 -3.77 -22.17 -5.84
CA GLN A 175 -3.10 -23.38 -6.30
C GLN A 175 -4.04 -24.60 -6.29
N ASN A 176 -5.35 -24.42 -6.13
CA ASN A 176 -6.34 -25.49 -5.98
C ASN A 176 -6.05 -26.45 -4.82
N ARG A 177 -5.45 -25.94 -3.73
CA ARG A 177 -5.12 -26.68 -2.50
C ARG A 177 -6.02 -26.27 -1.34
N SER A 178 -6.09 -27.11 -0.31
CA SER A 178 -6.97 -26.84 0.84
C SER A 178 -6.34 -25.81 1.77
N ARG A 179 -7.15 -24.86 2.26
CA ARG A 179 -6.75 -23.93 3.35
C ARG A 179 -6.28 -24.69 4.60
N ASP A 180 -6.77 -25.91 4.81
CA ASP A 180 -6.42 -26.71 5.99
C ASP A 180 -4.98 -27.21 6.01
N GLU A 181 -4.25 -27.06 4.90
CA GLU A 181 -2.82 -27.34 4.84
C GLU A 181 -1.98 -26.24 5.49
N VAL A 182 -2.55 -25.05 5.77
CA VAL A 182 -1.90 -24.03 6.61
C VAL A 182 -2.21 -24.33 8.08
N LYS A 183 -1.16 -24.42 8.88
CA LYS A 183 -1.25 -24.67 10.33
C LYS A 183 -0.34 -23.73 11.08
N MET A 184 -0.53 -23.66 12.40
CA MET A 184 0.27 -22.83 13.29
C MET A 184 0.57 -23.59 14.58
N LEU A 185 1.84 -23.55 14.99
CA LEU A 185 2.27 -23.85 16.35
C LEU A 185 2.15 -22.57 17.18
N ARG A 186 1.10 -22.46 18.00
CA ARG A 186 0.82 -21.26 18.79
C ARG A 186 1.86 -21.04 19.88
N ILE A 187 2.52 -19.88 19.87
CA ILE A 187 3.60 -19.57 20.82
C ILE A 187 3.08 -19.44 22.25
N ASP A 188 1.86 -18.95 22.46
CA ASP A 188 1.30 -18.83 23.81
C ASP A 188 0.97 -20.19 24.43
N GLU A 189 0.60 -21.19 23.63
CA GLU A 189 0.41 -22.56 24.07
C GLU A 189 1.76 -23.20 24.40
N LEU A 190 2.74 -23.04 23.51
CA LEU A 190 4.12 -23.55 23.70
C LEU A 190 4.79 -22.95 24.94
N ALA A 191 4.64 -21.63 25.14
CA ALA A 191 5.21 -20.91 26.28
C ALA A 191 4.34 -20.99 27.55
N GLN A 192 3.18 -21.65 27.49
CA GLN A 192 2.21 -21.79 28.59
C GLN A 192 1.74 -20.44 29.17
N LEU A 193 1.51 -19.46 28.29
CA LEU A 193 1.03 -18.13 28.65
C LEU A 193 -0.50 -18.06 28.75
N GLY A 194 -1.19 -19.02 28.12
CA GLY A 194 -2.66 -19.13 28.11
C GLY A 194 -3.40 -18.18 27.16
N CYS A 195 -2.72 -17.16 26.61
CA CYS A 195 -3.24 -16.26 25.57
C CYS A 195 -2.10 -15.54 24.83
N CYS A 196 -2.37 -15.03 23.61
CA CYS A 196 -1.41 -14.26 22.79
C CYS A 196 -1.24 -12.78 23.20
N CYS A 197 -1.40 -12.45 24.49
CA CYS A 197 -1.24 -11.10 25.05
C CYS A 197 0.05 -10.35 24.64
N PHE A 198 1.17 -11.07 24.45
CA PHE A 198 2.44 -10.46 24.05
C PHE A 198 2.42 -9.86 22.63
N CYS A 199 1.42 -10.23 21.82
CA CYS A 199 1.21 -9.77 20.45
C CYS A 199 0.11 -8.73 20.28
N SER A 200 -0.56 -8.32 21.38
CA SER A 200 -1.52 -7.20 21.30
C SER A 200 -0.83 -5.98 20.67
N ILE A 201 -1.47 -5.40 19.66
CA ILE A 201 -0.94 -4.24 18.93
C ILE A 201 -1.46 -2.99 19.62
N LEU A 202 -0.55 -2.11 20.02
CA LEU A 202 -0.81 -0.99 20.90
C LEU A 202 -0.57 0.33 20.19
N TYR A 203 -1.35 1.35 20.53
CA TYR A 203 -0.97 2.74 20.34
C TYR A 203 0.13 3.08 21.34
N ILE A 204 1.29 3.52 20.84
CA ILE A 204 2.44 3.94 21.65
C ILE A 204 2.85 5.37 21.31
N GLY A 205 3.53 6.03 22.23
CA GLY A 205 4.12 7.35 21.99
C GLY A 205 5.40 7.57 22.76
N ASN A 206 6.16 8.56 22.32
CA ASN A 206 7.34 9.05 23.03
C ASN A 206 6.92 9.71 24.35
N ASN A 207 7.58 9.37 25.47
CA ASN A 207 7.21 9.91 26.78
C ASN A 207 7.23 11.44 26.82
N ALA A 208 8.29 12.07 26.29
CA ALA A 208 8.42 13.52 26.31
C ALA A 208 7.36 14.21 25.43
N PHE A 209 6.97 13.59 24.31
CA PHE A 209 5.86 14.09 23.50
C PHE A 209 4.53 14.01 24.26
N ILE A 210 4.24 12.86 24.88
CA ILE A 210 3.02 12.62 25.65
C ILE A 210 2.89 13.62 26.80
N GLU A 211 3.93 13.77 27.62
CA GLU A 211 3.97 14.69 28.76
C GLU A 211 3.77 16.15 28.33
N LYS A 212 4.36 16.55 27.20
CA LYS A 212 4.27 17.92 26.69
C LYS A 212 2.95 18.21 25.98
N ASN A 213 2.26 17.19 25.47
CA ASN A 213 1.07 17.36 24.62
C ASN A 213 -0.13 16.48 25.07
N PRO A 214 -0.50 16.46 26.35
CA PRO A 214 -1.54 15.53 26.85
C PRO A 214 -2.89 15.72 26.14
N GLU A 215 -3.29 16.96 25.85
CA GLU A 215 -4.54 17.23 25.12
C GLU A 215 -4.51 16.74 23.66
N LYS A 216 -3.35 16.79 23.00
CA LYS A 216 -3.21 16.24 21.64
C LYS A 216 -3.33 14.72 21.66
N VAL A 217 -2.79 14.07 22.69
CA VAL A 217 -2.91 12.62 22.87
C VAL A 217 -4.37 12.23 23.11
N ARG A 218 -5.10 12.94 23.98
CA ARG A 218 -6.55 12.71 24.18
C ARG A 218 -7.35 12.93 22.90
N ALA A 219 -7.12 14.04 22.20
CA ALA A 219 -7.73 14.34 20.91
C ALA A 219 -7.49 13.23 19.87
N PHE A 220 -6.25 12.74 19.78
CA PHE A 220 -5.90 11.64 18.89
C PHE A 220 -6.65 10.34 19.24
N LEU A 221 -6.72 9.99 20.53
CA LEU A 221 -7.41 8.79 20.99
C LEU A 221 -8.93 8.89 20.85
N ARG A 222 -9.55 10.06 21.08
CA ARG A 222 -10.98 10.28 20.79
C ARG A 222 -11.32 10.09 19.31
N ALA A 223 -10.51 10.64 18.41
CA ALA A 223 -10.67 10.44 16.97
C ALA A 223 -10.51 8.96 16.58
N SER A 224 -9.50 8.29 17.15
CA SER A 224 -9.23 6.86 16.91
C SER A 224 -10.34 5.96 17.45
N LYS A 225 -10.87 6.26 18.64
CA LYS A 225 -12.03 5.58 19.25
C LYS A 225 -13.27 5.73 18.37
N ARG A 226 -13.55 6.94 17.90
CA ARG A 226 -14.69 7.19 17.00
C ARG A 226 -14.58 6.42 15.70
N ALA A 227 -13.38 6.31 15.12
CA ALA A 227 -13.15 5.49 13.94
C ALA A 227 -13.26 3.98 14.23
N THR A 228 -12.80 3.54 15.40
CA THR A 228 -12.97 2.15 15.85
C THR A 228 -14.44 1.81 16.01
N ASP A 229 -15.24 2.68 16.63
CA ASP A 229 -16.69 2.50 16.75
C ASP A 229 -17.37 2.40 15.39
N PHE A 230 -16.94 3.22 14.42
CA PHE A 230 -17.43 3.14 13.05
C PHE A 230 -17.06 1.81 12.37
N VAL A 231 -15.82 1.33 12.54
CA VAL A 231 -15.38 0.02 12.05
C VAL A 231 -16.25 -1.09 12.64
N LEU A 232 -16.50 -1.06 13.95
CA LEU A 232 -17.27 -2.11 14.63
C LEU A 232 -18.76 -2.07 14.32
N ALA A 233 -19.35 -0.89 14.16
CA ALA A 233 -20.77 -0.74 13.87
C ALA A 233 -21.10 -1.00 12.38
N CYS A 234 -20.19 -0.62 11.47
CA CYS A 234 -20.43 -0.63 10.03
C CYS A 234 -19.23 -1.22 9.24
N PRO A 235 -18.82 -2.48 9.49
CA PRO A 235 -17.56 -3.01 8.96
C PRO A 235 -17.48 -3.03 7.44
N ASP A 236 -18.55 -3.40 6.72
CA ASP A 236 -18.57 -3.35 5.25
C ASP A 236 -18.31 -1.95 4.70
N LYS A 237 -18.98 -0.95 5.28
CA LYS A 237 -18.82 0.45 4.88
C LYS A 237 -17.45 0.98 5.29
N ALA A 238 -16.96 0.60 6.47
CA ALA A 238 -15.62 0.93 6.92
C ALA A 238 -14.55 0.36 5.98
N TRP A 239 -14.72 -0.88 5.52
CA TRP A 239 -13.86 -1.50 4.52
C TRP A 239 -13.85 -0.72 3.20
N GLU A 240 -15.04 -0.44 2.65
CA GLU A 240 -15.19 0.32 1.41
C GLU A 240 -14.48 1.68 1.51
N MET A 241 -14.73 2.42 2.59
CA MET A 241 -14.12 3.72 2.82
C MET A 241 -12.61 3.65 3.05
N PHE A 242 -12.13 2.57 3.69
CA PHE A 242 -10.71 2.34 3.88
C PHE A 242 -10.01 2.05 2.55
N CYS A 243 -10.58 1.20 1.69
CA CYS A 243 -10.10 0.94 0.33
C CYS A 243 -10.09 2.22 -0.52
N ASN A 244 -11.12 3.04 -0.44
CA ASN A 244 -11.17 4.32 -1.15
C ASN A 244 -10.03 5.26 -0.73
N PHE A 245 -9.66 5.26 0.56
CA PHE A 245 -8.55 6.06 1.06
C PHE A 245 -7.18 5.44 0.76
N LYS A 246 -7.08 4.11 0.77
CA LYS A 246 -5.85 3.35 0.57
C LYS A 246 -6.10 2.22 -0.46
N PRO A 247 -6.05 2.52 -1.77
CA PRO A 247 -6.46 1.58 -2.82
C PRO A 247 -5.73 0.24 -2.81
N THR A 248 -4.48 0.19 -2.33
CA THR A 248 -3.72 -1.07 -2.18
C THR A 248 -4.36 -2.07 -1.21
N MET A 249 -5.31 -1.63 -0.38
CA MET A 249 -6.08 -2.50 0.50
C MET A 249 -7.20 -3.23 -0.24
N ASN A 250 -7.59 -2.78 -1.44
CA ASN A 250 -8.73 -3.33 -2.16
C ASN A 250 -8.40 -4.64 -2.90
N THR A 251 -8.06 -5.68 -2.14
CA THR A 251 -7.84 -7.04 -2.67
C THR A 251 -8.71 -8.04 -1.92
N ALA A 252 -9.05 -9.15 -2.56
CA ALA A 252 -9.83 -10.22 -1.94
C ALA A 252 -9.12 -10.79 -0.69
N VAL A 253 -7.78 -10.90 -0.73
CA VAL A 253 -6.97 -11.36 0.41
C VAL A 253 -7.03 -10.36 1.55
N ASN A 254 -6.85 -9.06 1.28
CA ASN A 254 -6.92 -8.03 2.30
C ASN A 254 -8.32 -7.90 2.92
N ARG A 255 -9.38 -8.13 2.14
CA ARG A 255 -10.76 -8.21 2.67
C ARG A 255 -10.90 -9.35 3.67
N LYS A 256 -10.34 -10.53 3.38
CA LYS A 256 -10.34 -11.67 4.31
C LYS A 256 -9.49 -11.42 5.55
N ILE A 257 -8.34 -10.76 5.41
CA ILE A 257 -7.53 -10.30 6.53
C ILE A 257 -8.33 -9.33 7.40
N PHE A 258 -9.13 -8.44 6.81
CA PHE A 258 -10.00 -7.52 7.55
C PHE A 258 -11.09 -8.27 8.34
N GLU A 259 -11.77 -9.23 7.71
CA GLU A 259 -12.76 -10.11 8.36
C GLU A 259 -12.15 -10.88 9.53
N ARG A 260 -10.97 -11.48 9.33
CA ARG A 260 -10.24 -12.21 10.38
C ARG A 260 -9.68 -11.30 11.48
N SER A 261 -9.41 -10.03 11.17
CA SER A 261 -8.96 -9.03 12.15
C SER A 261 -10.11 -8.46 12.99
N PHE A 262 -11.35 -8.54 12.50
CA PHE A 262 -12.50 -7.86 13.09
C PHE A 262 -12.79 -8.24 14.54
N ALA A 263 -12.63 -9.54 14.86
CA ALA A 263 -12.81 -10.09 16.19
C ALA A 263 -11.80 -9.56 17.23
N TYR A 264 -10.61 -9.16 16.76
CA TYR A 264 -9.50 -8.76 17.61
C TYR A 264 -9.46 -7.26 17.90
N PHE A 265 -10.20 -6.40 17.19
CA PHE A 265 -10.18 -4.95 17.47
C PHE A 265 -10.55 -4.68 18.94
N SER A 266 -9.74 -3.87 19.63
CA SER A 266 -10.07 -3.42 20.98
C SER A 266 -11.25 -2.45 20.90
N PRO A 267 -12.41 -2.72 21.54
CA PRO A 267 -13.59 -1.87 21.40
C PRO A 267 -13.46 -0.54 22.18
N ASP A 268 -12.73 -0.57 23.29
CA ASP A 268 -12.53 0.55 24.21
C ASP A 268 -11.08 1.04 24.27
N LEU A 269 -10.19 0.46 23.45
CA LEU A 269 -8.77 0.78 23.37
C LEU A 269 -8.03 0.59 24.71
N GLN A 270 -8.60 -0.16 25.65
CA GLN A 270 -8.02 -0.33 26.98
C GLN A 270 -6.70 -1.10 26.93
N ASN A 271 -5.71 -0.64 27.70
CA ASN A 271 -4.61 -1.47 28.13
C ASN A 271 -5.08 -2.40 29.27
N VAL A 272 -5.09 -3.71 29.01
CA VAL A 272 -5.53 -4.73 29.98
C VAL A 272 -4.42 -5.02 30.98
N ARG A 273 -4.63 -4.70 32.27
CA ARG A 273 -3.57 -4.76 33.29
C ARG A 273 -3.02 -6.17 33.46
N ARG A 274 -3.90 -7.17 33.55
CA ARG A 274 -3.52 -8.59 33.66
C ARG A 274 -2.53 -9.01 32.59
N ASP A 275 -2.75 -8.56 31.36
CA ASP A 275 -1.94 -8.93 30.20
C ASP A 275 -0.58 -8.26 30.26
N TRP A 276 -0.53 -6.96 30.59
CA TRP A 276 0.74 -6.25 30.82
C TRP A 276 1.60 -6.88 31.92
N GLU A 277 0.99 -7.30 33.03
CA GLU A 277 1.68 -8.01 34.11
C GLU A 277 2.22 -9.36 33.65
N LYS A 278 1.41 -10.13 32.89
CA LYS A 278 1.81 -11.43 32.34
C LYS A 278 2.97 -11.29 31.35
N VAL A 279 2.88 -10.36 30.41
CA VAL A 279 3.90 -10.16 29.37
C VAL A 279 5.18 -9.59 29.97
N THR A 280 5.08 -8.77 31.02
CA THR A 280 6.27 -8.30 31.75
C THR A 280 7.00 -9.45 32.45
N ARG A 281 6.28 -10.37 33.10
CA ARG A 281 6.90 -11.60 33.64
C ARG A 281 7.51 -12.46 32.54
N TYR A 282 6.84 -12.56 31.40
CA TYR A 282 7.38 -13.30 30.25
C TYR A 282 8.64 -12.64 29.68
N GLY A 283 8.68 -11.32 29.55
CA GLY A 283 9.88 -10.59 29.11
C GLY A 283 11.07 -10.78 30.06
N LYS A 284 10.82 -10.88 31.38
CA LYS A 284 11.85 -11.26 32.37
C LYS A 284 12.34 -12.69 32.17
N ARG A 285 11.43 -13.65 31.97
CA ARG A 285 11.76 -15.05 31.64
C ARG A 285 12.62 -15.16 30.37
N LEU A 286 12.37 -14.32 29.36
CA LEU A 286 13.15 -14.27 28.12
C LEU A 286 14.53 -13.58 28.29
N GLY A 287 14.84 -13.03 29.46
CA GLY A 287 16.07 -12.24 29.69
C GLY A 287 16.09 -10.89 28.97
N VAL A 288 14.94 -10.42 28.51
CA VAL A 288 14.78 -9.15 27.78
C VAL A 288 14.54 -7.98 28.74
N LEU A 289 13.93 -8.24 29.88
CA LEU A 289 13.58 -7.25 30.88
C LEU A 289 14.26 -7.59 32.21
N ASP A 290 14.77 -6.57 32.89
CA ASP A 290 15.34 -6.73 34.24
C ASP A 290 14.26 -7.09 35.28
N GLU A 291 14.66 -7.73 36.37
CA GLU A 291 13.76 -8.11 37.47
C GLU A 291 13.00 -6.93 38.08
N GLY A 292 13.60 -5.74 38.08
CA GLY A 292 12.98 -4.50 38.57
C GLY A 292 12.07 -3.79 37.56
N PHE A 293 11.95 -4.28 36.32
CA PHE A 293 11.22 -3.58 35.26
C PHE A 293 9.73 -3.44 35.57
N THR A 294 9.20 -2.23 35.38
CA THR A 294 7.79 -1.87 35.53
C THR A 294 7.13 -1.67 34.17
N PRO A 295 5.92 -2.23 33.92
CA PRO A 295 5.20 -2.05 32.65
C PRO A 295 5.02 -0.57 32.26
N ASN A 296 5.26 -0.23 31.00
CA ASN A 296 5.20 1.12 30.46
C ASN A 296 3.90 1.39 29.68
N TYR A 297 2.77 1.44 30.39
CA TYR A 297 1.46 1.77 29.81
C TYR A 297 0.65 2.72 30.70
N THR A 298 -0.36 3.36 30.11
CA THR A 298 -1.35 4.16 30.83
C THR A 298 -2.72 4.09 30.12
N ASN A 299 -3.79 4.27 30.89
CA ASN A 299 -5.16 4.46 30.38
C ASN A 299 -5.69 5.89 30.68
N GLU A 300 -4.85 6.78 31.22
CA GLU A 300 -5.25 8.14 31.67
C GLU A 300 -5.73 9.06 30.53
N TYR A 301 -5.44 8.70 29.28
CA TYR A 301 -5.86 9.45 28.10
C TYR A 301 -7.15 8.90 27.45
N LEU A 302 -7.75 7.85 28.02
CA LEU A 302 -9.02 7.27 27.58
C LEU A 302 -10.16 7.90 28.40
N GLU A 303 -11.04 8.65 27.75
CA GLU A 303 -12.08 9.48 28.41
C GLU A 303 -13.49 8.86 28.36
N TRP A 304 -13.57 7.55 28.16
CA TRP A 304 -14.82 6.80 28.12
C TRP A 304 -14.77 5.61 29.08
N SER A 305 -15.94 5.02 29.33
CA SER A 305 -16.04 3.82 30.16
C SER A 305 -15.28 2.67 29.52
N LEU A 306 -14.41 2.03 30.30
CA LEU A 306 -13.66 0.85 29.89
C LEU A 306 -14.42 -0.42 30.29
N GLU A 307 -14.28 -1.46 29.49
CA GLU A 307 -14.84 -2.76 29.77
C GLU A 307 -14.17 -3.38 31.01
N GLN A 308 -14.89 -4.29 31.67
CA GLN A 308 -14.30 -5.08 32.74
C GLN A 308 -13.39 -6.15 32.15
N GLU A 309 -12.25 -6.39 32.80
CA GLU A 309 -11.37 -7.47 32.40
C GLU A 309 -12.12 -8.81 32.47
N SER A 310 -11.87 -9.68 31.48
CA SER A 310 -12.46 -11.02 31.45
C SER A 310 -12.09 -11.84 32.68
N GLY A 311 -13.10 -12.47 33.28
CA GLY A 311 -12.94 -13.39 34.41
C GLY A 311 -12.42 -14.78 34.03
N ASP A 312 -12.53 -15.19 32.75
CA ASP A 312 -11.98 -16.46 32.23
C ASP A 312 -11.38 -16.28 30.83
N PRO A 313 -10.16 -15.73 30.74
CA PRO A 313 -9.53 -15.41 29.46
C PRO A 313 -9.16 -16.65 28.66
N THR A 314 -8.93 -17.79 29.33
CA THR A 314 -8.63 -19.05 28.67
C THR A 314 -9.87 -19.62 27.99
N ALA A 315 -11.05 -19.51 28.60
CA ALA A 315 -12.30 -19.84 27.91
C ALA A 315 -12.54 -18.91 26.71
N ASP A 316 -12.24 -17.61 26.84
CA ASP A 316 -12.37 -16.65 25.73
C ASP A 316 -11.47 -17.01 24.55
N GLN A 317 -10.23 -17.41 24.79
CA GLN A 317 -9.31 -17.87 23.75
C GLN A 317 -9.82 -19.09 23.00
N LYS A 318 -10.48 -20.04 23.69
CA LYS A 318 -11.13 -21.20 23.03
C LYS A 318 -12.33 -20.78 22.18
N ARG A 319 -13.16 -19.84 22.69
CA ARG A 319 -14.28 -19.29 21.93
C ARG A 319 -13.80 -18.51 20.70
N MET A 320 -12.72 -17.74 20.84
CA MET A 320 -12.09 -17.01 19.74
C MET A 320 -11.57 -17.98 18.67
N MET A 321 -10.95 -19.10 19.06
CA MET A 321 -10.51 -20.12 18.11
C MET A 321 -11.66 -20.70 17.28
N ALA A 322 -12.78 -21.04 17.92
CA ALA A 322 -13.97 -21.50 17.21
C ALA A 322 -14.55 -20.41 16.27
N LEU A 323 -14.56 -19.15 16.72
CA LEU A 323 -15.00 -18.01 15.92
C LEU A 323 -14.13 -17.81 14.67
N GLN A 324 -12.81 -17.87 14.81
CA GLN A 324 -11.88 -17.67 13.70
C GLN A 324 -11.98 -18.79 12.66
N GLU A 325 -12.17 -20.04 13.10
CA GLU A 325 -12.42 -21.16 12.17
C GLU A 325 -13.75 -20.99 11.42
N ASP A 326 -14.80 -20.50 12.10
CA ASP A 326 -16.07 -20.17 11.46
C ASP A 326 -15.94 -19.01 10.45
N VAL A 327 -15.17 -17.96 10.76
CA VAL A 327 -14.87 -16.86 9.81
C VAL A 327 -14.02 -17.36 8.64
N LYS A 328 -13.06 -18.26 8.85
CA LYS A 328 -12.26 -18.87 7.77
C LYS A 328 -13.15 -19.63 6.77
N GLN A 329 -14.16 -20.34 7.25
CA GLN A 329 -15.05 -21.15 6.40
C GLN A 329 -16.16 -20.33 5.74
N HIS A 330 -16.74 -19.37 6.46
CA HIS A 330 -17.97 -18.69 6.05
C HIS A 330 -17.80 -17.20 5.76
N GLY A 331 -16.62 -16.63 6.05
CA GLY A 331 -16.35 -15.20 5.97
C GLY A 331 -17.17 -14.37 6.96
N GLY A 332 -17.13 -13.06 6.74
CA GLY A 332 -17.96 -12.07 7.42
C GLY A 332 -17.38 -11.53 8.73
N PHE A 333 -18.07 -10.54 9.28
CA PHE A 333 -17.63 -9.77 10.45
C PHE A 333 -18.29 -10.28 11.72
N LYS A 334 -17.57 -11.12 12.48
CA LYS A 334 -18.09 -11.76 13.71
C LYS A 334 -17.19 -11.44 14.90
N ARG A 335 -17.78 -11.34 16.10
CA ARG A 335 -17.06 -11.07 17.37
C ARG A 335 -17.64 -11.88 18.52
N LEU A 336 -16.83 -12.09 19.55
CA LEU A 336 -17.31 -12.59 20.85
C LEU A 336 -18.14 -11.51 21.55
N GLU A 337 -19.22 -11.93 22.22
CA GLU A 337 -20.04 -11.05 23.04
C GLU A 337 -19.29 -10.64 24.32
N THR A 338 -19.29 -9.35 24.65
CA THR A 338 -18.77 -8.86 25.94
C THR A 338 -19.86 -8.90 27.01
N MET A 339 -19.45 -9.11 28.26
CA MET A 339 -20.34 -9.34 29.43
C MET A 339 -21.34 -8.20 29.72
N SER A 340 -21.29 -7.08 28.99
CA SER A 340 -22.22 -5.95 29.11
C SER A 340 -23.43 -5.98 28.16
N GLY A 341 -23.59 -7.01 27.33
CA GLY A 341 -24.88 -7.40 26.73
C GLY A 341 -25.52 -6.44 25.71
N LYS A 342 -25.57 -6.85 24.43
CA LYS A 342 -26.79 -6.99 23.61
C LYS A 342 -26.48 -7.36 22.14
N THR A 343 -26.89 -8.59 21.79
CA THR A 343 -27.39 -9.10 20.49
C THR A 343 -26.43 -9.81 19.53
N VAL A 344 -26.82 -11.06 19.24
CA VAL A 344 -26.30 -12.05 18.29
C VAL A 344 -26.55 -11.68 16.82
N VAL A 345 -25.58 -12.04 15.97
CA VAL A 345 -25.61 -12.32 14.52
C VAL A 345 -26.84 -11.86 13.73
N GLY A 346 -26.61 -10.94 12.79
CA GLY A 346 -27.54 -10.57 11.73
C GLY A 346 -27.81 -9.07 11.71
N ALA A 347 -27.47 -8.44 10.59
CA ALA A 347 -27.72 -7.05 10.25
C ALA A 347 -28.94 -6.39 10.95
N ALA A 348 -28.69 -5.36 11.76
CA ALA A 348 -29.57 -4.20 11.93
C ALA A 348 -28.85 -3.11 12.74
N ALA A 349 -28.61 -1.95 12.12
CA ALA A 349 -28.18 -0.75 12.82
C ALA A 349 -29.25 -0.29 13.83
N PRO A 350 -28.90 0.18 15.05
CA PRO A 350 -29.87 0.80 15.93
C PRO A 350 -30.27 2.17 15.40
N ALA A 351 -31.59 2.39 15.33
CA ALA A 351 -32.21 3.66 14.99
C ALA A 351 -31.99 4.72 16.08
N ALA A 352 -30.87 5.44 16.05
CA ALA A 352 -30.64 6.61 16.90
C ALA A 352 -29.66 7.62 16.27
N LEU A 353 -29.86 8.00 15.01
CA LEU A 353 -29.25 9.19 14.40
C LEU A 353 -30.30 9.90 13.54
N SER A 354 -31.40 10.32 14.17
CA SER A 354 -32.53 11.00 13.52
C SER A 354 -32.54 12.51 13.74
N HIS A 355 -31.38 13.18 13.70
CA HIS A 355 -31.31 14.65 13.65
C HIS A 355 -30.39 15.13 12.53
N PHE A 356 -30.80 14.87 11.29
CA PHE A 356 -30.44 15.68 10.14
C PHE A 356 -31.73 16.09 9.42
N HIS A 357 -32.08 17.37 9.50
CA HIS A 357 -33.18 17.96 8.74
C HIS A 357 -32.84 17.91 7.23
N PRO A 358 -33.68 17.30 6.38
CA PRO A 358 -33.48 17.32 4.94
C PRO A 358 -34.06 18.62 4.38
N GLY A 359 -33.18 19.58 4.09
CA GLY A 359 -33.49 20.64 3.14
C GLY A 359 -33.66 20.01 1.76
N ASN A 360 -34.82 20.24 1.15
CA ASN A 360 -35.24 19.87 -0.21
C ASN A 360 -35.88 18.47 -0.39
N LYS A 361 -37.11 18.33 0.11
CA LYS A 361 -38.06 17.29 -0.29
C LYS A 361 -38.60 17.61 -1.70
N ASN A 362 -37.87 17.20 -2.74
CA ASN A 362 -38.40 16.82 -4.07
C ASN A 362 -37.30 16.45 -5.08
N ALA A 363 -36.36 15.60 -4.67
CA ALA A 363 -35.60 14.81 -5.64
C ALA A 363 -35.53 13.38 -5.12
N LYS A 364 -36.18 12.44 -5.83
CA LYS A 364 -35.96 11.00 -5.63
C LYS A 364 -34.47 10.73 -5.88
N MET A 365 -33.62 10.70 -4.84
CA MET A 365 -32.27 10.15 -4.96
C MET A 365 -32.39 8.64 -4.79
N ALA A 366 -32.49 7.96 -5.92
CA ALA A 366 -32.14 6.56 -6.02
C ALA A 366 -30.76 6.36 -5.37
N THR A 367 -30.65 5.39 -4.47
CA THR A 367 -29.37 4.86 -3.97
C THR A 367 -28.61 4.36 -5.19
N LYS A 368 -27.71 5.18 -5.74
CA LYS A 368 -26.70 4.71 -6.68
C LYS A 368 -25.72 3.90 -5.84
N GLU A 369 -25.84 2.58 -5.90
CA GLU A 369 -24.69 1.69 -5.75
C GLU A 369 -23.54 2.34 -6.53
N ILE A 370 -22.42 2.64 -5.86
CA ILE A 370 -21.22 3.03 -6.58
C ILE A 370 -20.67 1.72 -7.14
N PRO A 371 -20.69 1.52 -8.46
CA PRO A 371 -20.26 0.26 -9.05
C PRO A 371 -18.79 0.04 -8.69
N ILE A 372 -18.49 -1.07 -8.00
CA ILE A 372 -17.13 -1.57 -7.93
C ILE A 372 -16.83 -2.07 -9.35
N MET A 373 -16.15 -1.23 -10.14
CA MET A 373 -15.74 -1.63 -11.47
C MET A 373 -14.64 -2.69 -11.32
N PRO A 374 -14.84 -3.91 -11.84
CA PRO A 374 -13.79 -4.92 -11.82
C PRO A 374 -12.53 -4.37 -12.49
N ASP A 375 -11.36 -4.90 -12.11
CA ASP A 375 -10.18 -4.68 -12.92
C ASP A 375 -10.48 -5.17 -14.35
N PRO A 376 -10.06 -4.42 -15.39
CA PRO A 376 -10.35 -4.81 -16.74
C PRO A 376 -9.81 -6.21 -17.05
N THR A 377 -10.53 -6.93 -17.90
CA THR A 377 -10.12 -8.25 -18.39
C THR A 377 -9.18 -8.13 -19.58
N ASP A 378 -8.48 -9.22 -19.92
CA ASP A 378 -7.69 -9.30 -21.15
C ASP A 378 -8.54 -9.02 -22.40
N ASP A 379 -9.80 -9.48 -22.42
CA ASP A 379 -10.73 -9.23 -23.54
C ASP A 379 -11.08 -7.73 -23.66
N GLU A 380 -11.30 -7.05 -22.53
CA GLU A 380 -11.54 -5.60 -22.49
C GLU A 380 -10.28 -4.82 -22.91
N ALA A 381 -9.09 -5.28 -22.52
CA ALA A 381 -7.83 -4.70 -22.95
C ALA A 381 -7.62 -4.85 -24.47
N LEU A 382 -7.86 -6.04 -25.02
CA LEU A 382 -7.79 -6.29 -26.47
C LEU A 382 -8.80 -5.43 -27.25
N ALA A 383 -10.00 -5.26 -26.72
CA ALA A 383 -11.00 -4.38 -27.29
C ALA A 383 -10.53 -2.93 -27.29
N LEU A 384 -9.99 -2.44 -26.16
CA LEU A 384 -9.40 -1.10 -26.08
C LEU A 384 -8.27 -0.92 -27.08
N PHE A 385 -7.34 -1.87 -27.21
CA PHE A 385 -6.21 -1.77 -28.14
C PHE A 385 -6.70 -1.55 -29.57
N LYS A 386 -7.69 -2.34 -29.98
CA LYS A 386 -8.33 -2.22 -31.28
C LYS A 386 -9.04 -0.87 -31.44
N THR A 387 -9.77 -0.41 -30.43
CA THR A 387 -10.45 0.89 -30.46
C THR A 387 -9.46 2.04 -30.62
N ILE A 388 -8.39 2.07 -29.83
CA ILE A 388 -7.37 3.13 -29.94
C ILE A 388 -6.68 3.07 -31.30
N GLU A 389 -6.36 1.89 -31.82
CA GLU A 389 -5.79 1.75 -33.16
C GLU A 389 -6.71 2.29 -34.26
N GLU A 390 -8.00 1.96 -34.23
CA GLU A 390 -8.99 2.39 -35.22
C GLU A 390 -9.28 3.90 -35.15
N GLN A 391 -9.28 4.48 -33.94
CA GLN A 391 -9.52 5.90 -33.73
C GLN A 391 -8.29 6.78 -33.99
N PHE A 392 -7.08 6.24 -33.76
CA PHE A 392 -5.85 7.02 -33.88
C PHE A 392 -5.74 7.66 -35.27
N PRO A 393 -5.32 8.95 -35.37
CA PRO A 393 -5.29 9.69 -36.63
C PRO A 393 -4.12 9.25 -37.52
N SER A 394 -4.16 8.00 -37.97
CA SER A 394 -3.08 7.34 -38.72
C SER A 394 -2.83 7.98 -40.09
N ASN A 395 -3.84 8.67 -40.65
CA ASN A 395 -3.70 9.40 -41.92
C ASN A 395 -2.73 10.58 -41.84
N THR A 396 -2.57 11.19 -40.66
CA THR A 396 -1.71 12.36 -40.44
C THR A 396 -0.49 12.03 -39.59
N LEU A 397 -0.62 11.10 -38.64
CA LEU A 397 0.45 10.74 -37.71
C LEU A 397 1.15 9.41 -38.05
N GLY A 398 0.61 8.60 -38.96
CA GLY A 398 1.10 7.26 -39.29
C GLY A 398 0.49 6.16 -38.40
N ASP A 399 0.46 4.93 -38.90
CA ASP A 399 -0.15 3.76 -38.26
C ASP A 399 0.75 3.07 -37.22
N ASP A 400 1.99 3.52 -37.07
CA ASP A 400 3.02 2.91 -36.22
C ASP A 400 3.20 3.59 -34.85
N LYS A 401 2.26 4.49 -34.46
CA LYS A 401 2.38 5.34 -33.27
C LYS A 401 1.23 5.22 -32.26
N TRP A 402 0.09 4.63 -32.63
CA TRP A 402 -1.09 4.55 -31.77
C TRP A 402 -0.79 3.90 -30.42
N TYR A 403 0.05 2.86 -30.42
CA TYR A 403 0.42 2.13 -29.21
C TYR A 403 1.28 2.97 -28.25
N LEU A 404 1.92 4.06 -28.69
CA LEU A 404 2.68 4.95 -27.81
C LEU A 404 1.75 5.76 -26.90
N VAL A 405 0.62 6.23 -27.44
CA VAL A 405 -0.45 6.91 -26.68
C VAL A 405 -1.04 5.94 -25.66
N LEU A 406 -1.39 4.73 -26.13
CA LEU A 406 -1.92 3.68 -25.27
C LEU A 406 -0.92 3.31 -24.16
N LEU A 407 0.34 3.02 -24.48
CA LEU A 407 1.37 2.69 -23.48
C LEU A 407 1.53 3.81 -22.45
N ALA A 408 1.64 5.05 -22.89
CA ALA A 408 1.82 6.20 -22.02
C ALA A 408 0.65 6.43 -21.07
N ALA A 409 -0.58 6.41 -21.61
CA ALA A 409 -1.78 6.57 -20.81
C ALA A 409 -2.01 5.36 -19.90
N MET A 410 -1.93 4.12 -20.41
CA MET A 410 -2.21 2.91 -19.63
C MET A 410 -1.21 2.73 -18.48
N VAL A 411 0.09 2.92 -18.72
CA VAL A 411 1.12 2.87 -17.67
C VAL A 411 0.93 4.03 -16.68
N GLY A 412 0.71 5.25 -17.18
CA GLY A 412 0.44 6.41 -16.32
C GLY A 412 -0.83 6.25 -15.47
N GLY A 413 -1.84 5.55 -15.98
CA GLY A 413 -3.11 5.22 -15.33
C GLY A 413 -3.02 4.06 -14.34
N GLY A 414 -1.88 3.37 -14.27
CA GLY A 414 -1.63 2.27 -13.32
C GLY A 414 -1.97 0.88 -13.84
N GLN A 415 -2.30 0.72 -15.13
CA GLN A 415 -2.65 -0.55 -15.77
C GLN A 415 -1.45 -1.16 -16.53
N TYR A 416 -0.25 -1.12 -15.94
CA TYR A 416 0.99 -1.58 -16.56
C TYR A 416 1.06 -3.11 -16.76
N SER A 417 0.24 -3.90 -16.06
CA SER A 417 0.13 -5.35 -16.22
C SER A 417 -0.37 -5.80 -17.60
N PHE A 418 -0.95 -4.90 -18.40
CA PHE A 418 -1.41 -5.18 -19.77
C PHE A 418 -0.36 -4.90 -20.85
N VAL A 419 0.80 -4.34 -20.50
CA VAL A 419 1.92 -4.14 -21.44
C VAL A 419 2.39 -5.45 -22.10
N PRO A 420 2.49 -6.60 -21.39
CA PRO A 420 2.80 -7.90 -22.00
C PRO A 420 1.79 -8.34 -23.05
N LEU A 421 0.50 -8.07 -22.80
CA LEU A 421 -0.58 -8.42 -23.74
C LEU A 421 -0.48 -7.55 -25.00
N LEU A 422 -0.28 -6.25 -24.84
CA LEU A 422 -0.05 -5.33 -25.96
C LEU A 422 1.17 -5.74 -26.79
N TYR A 423 2.29 -6.07 -26.12
CA TYR A 423 3.50 -6.55 -26.80
C TYR A 423 3.21 -7.82 -27.62
N LYS A 424 2.49 -8.79 -27.04
CA LYS A 424 2.08 -10.03 -27.73
C LYS A 424 1.20 -9.76 -28.95
N GLU A 425 0.31 -8.77 -28.90
CA GLU A 425 -0.50 -8.39 -30.06
C GLU A 425 0.32 -7.68 -31.14
N LEU A 426 1.24 -6.78 -30.74
CA LEU A 426 2.10 -6.08 -31.68
C LEU A 426 2.98 -7.07 -32.45
N ILE A 427 3.66 -8.01 -31.77
CA ILE A 427 4.58 -8.94 -32.45
C ILE A 427 3.92 -9.93 -33.41
N LYS A 428 2.59 -10.05 -33.42
CA LYS A 428 1.85 -10.84 -34.43
C LYS A 428 1.82 -10.16 -35.80
N ARG A 429 2.10 -8.85 -35.87
CA ARG A 429 1.94 -8.07 -37.10
C ARG A 429 3.05 -8.36 -38.12
N PRO A 430 2.78 -8.20 -39.43
CA PRO A 430 3.75 -8.52 -40.50
C PRO A 430 5.09 -7.78 -40.42
N GLU A 431 5.13 -6.62 -39.75
CA GLU A 431 6.33 -5.82 -39.56
C GLU A 431 7.27 -6.32 -38.44
N TYR A 432 6.86 -7.33 -37.65
CA TYR A 432 7.63 -7.85 -36.49
C TYR A 432 7.97 -9.35 -36.58
N GLN A 433 8.16 -9.86 -37.79
CA GLN A 433 8.39 -11.29 -38.04
C GLN A 433 9.82 -11.73 -37.70
N THR A 434 10.80 -10.82 -37.69
CA THR A 434 12.19 -11.11 -37.30
C THR A 434 12.53 -10.60 -35.90
N SER A 435 13.53 -11.22 -35.26
CA SER A 435 14.02 -10.75 -33.95
C SER A 435 14.58 -9.34 -33.99
N GLU A 436 15.23 -8.94 -35.08
CA GLU A 436 15.73 -7.55 -35.24
C GLU A 436 14.58 -6.53 -35.24
N GLN A 437 13.45 -6.86 -35.89
CA GLN A 437 12.26 -6.02 -35.87
C GLN A 437 11.63 -5.96 -34.47
N ARG A 438 11.58 -7.08 -33.74
CA ARG A 438 11.05 -7.12 -32.36
C ARG A 438 11.97 -6.43 -31.36
N GLN A 439 13.28 -6.48 -31.56
CA GLN A 439 14.26 -5.67 -30.83
C GLN A 439 14.06 -4.17 -31.09
N ALA A 440 13.80 -3.77 -32.34
CA ALA A 440 13.45 -2.39 -32.67
C ALA A 440 12.16 -1.92 -31.99
N LEU A 441 11.12 -2.77 -31.94
CA LEU A 441 9.91 -2.49 -31.16
C LEU A 441 10.22 -2.35 -29.66
N MET A 442 11.01 -3.26 -29.10
CA MET A 442 11.39 -3.21 -27.69
C MET A 442 12.17 -1.94 -27.34
N ARG A 443 13.04 -1.45 -28.25
CA ARG A 443 13.69 -0.14 -28.10
C ARG A 443 12.69 1.00 -27.98
N ARG A 444 11.64 1.00 -28.80
CA ARG A 444 10.57 2.02 -28.76
C ARG A 444 9.75 1.92 -27.47
N ILE A 445 9.36 0.72 -27.03
CA ILE A 445 8.67 0.50 -25.74
C ILE A 445 9.53 1.01 -24.58
N ARG A 446 10.82 0.64 -24.55
CA ARG A 446 11.76 1.10 -23.53
C ARG A 446 11.94 2.62 -23.56
N GLU A 447 12.00 3.22 -24.75
CA GLU A 447 12.11 4.66 -24.91
C GLU A 447 10.87 5.39 -24.39
N THR A 448 9.67 4.87 -24.63
CA THR A 448 8.42 5.37 -24.03
C THR A 448 8.51 5.36 -22.51
N MET A 449 8.96 4.25 -21.91
CA MET A 449 9.10 4.13 -20.46
C MET A 449 10.13 5.12 -19.90
N VAL A 450 11.29 5.28 -20.55
CA VAL A 450 12.30 6.27 -20.16
C VAL A 450 11.73 7.68 -20.20
N LYS A 451 11.06 8.08 -21.29
CA LYS A 451 10.45 9.41 -21.43
C LYS A 451 9.30 9.67 -20.44
N LEU A 452 8.62 8.63 -19.97
CA LEU A 452 7.58 8.74 -18.95
C LEU A 452 8.11 8.98 -17.53
N VAL A 453 9.35 8.57 -17.22
CA VAL A 453 9.93 8.72 -15.87
C VAL A 453 9.77 10.13 -15.28
N PRO A 454 10.13 11.24 -15.97
CA PRO A 454 9.94 12.59 -15.43
C PRO A 454 8.48 13.04 -15.35
N ILE A 455 7.54 12.29 -15.96
CA ILE A 455 6.12 12.65 -16.06
C ILE A 455 5.27 11.93 -15.01
N VAL A 456 5.48 10.62 -14.82
CA VAL A 456 4.64 9.76 -13.96
C VAL A 456 5.42 9.13 -12.79
N GLY A 457 6.72 9.44 -12.66
CA GLY A 457 7.63 8.80 -11.71
C GLY A 457 8.18 7.47 -12.23
N VAL A 458 9.27 6.98 -11.63
CA VAL A 458 10.02 5.82 -12.13
C VAL A 458 9.32 4.47 -11.92
N CYS A 459 8.49 4.32 -10.88
CA CYS A 459 7.94 3.02 -10.49
C CYS A 459 7.02 2.41 -11.56
N LYS A 460 6.08 3.19 -12.11
CA LYS A 460 5.12 2.67 -13.11
C LYS A 460 5.82 2.23 -14.42
N PRO A 461 6.75 3.02 -15.00
CA PRO A 461 7.55 2.57 -16.13
C PRO A 461 8.44 1.37 -15.80
N LEU A 462 8.98 1.28 -14.58
CA LEU A 462 9.81 0.16 -14.15
C LEU A 462 9.02 -1.15 -14.12
N ASP A 463 7.82 -1.15 -13.53
CA ASP A 463 6.96 -2.33 -13.51
C ASP A 463 6.53 -2.75 -14.92
N ALA A 464 6.24 -1.80 -15.81
CA ALA A 464 5.94 -2.09 -17.21
C ALA A 464 7.12 -2.81 -17.92
N ILE A 465 8.36 -2.42 -17.64
CA ILE A 465 9.56 -3.08 -18.18
C ILE A 465 9.72 -4.48 -17.61
N PHE A 466 9.51 -4.68 -16.30
CA PHE A 466 9.57 -6.01 -15.71
C PHE A 466 8.51 -6.94 -16.31
N CYS A 467 7.26 -6.48 -16.41
CA CYS A 467 6.18 -7.27 -16.99
C CYS A 467 6.47 -7.67 -18.45
N VAL A 468 6.94 -6.74 -19.29
CA VAL A 468 7.19 -7.07 -20.71
C VAL A 468 8.39 -8.01 -20.88
N ASP A 469 9.42 -7.92 -20.02
CA ASP A 469 10.56 -8.83 -20.05
C ASP A 469 10.15 -10.29 -19.78
N GLU A 470 9.14 -10.54 -18.94
CA GLU A 470 8.62 -11.87 -18.63
C GLU A 470 8.10 -12.62 -19.88
N VAL A 471 7.67 -11.88 -20.90
CA VAL A 471 7.11 -12.46 -22.14
C VAL A 471 8.00 -12.27 -23.36
N THR A 472 9.15 -11.60 -23.21
CA THR A 472 10.08 -11.34 -24.31
C THR A 472 11.00 -12.54 -24.53
N ALA A 473 10.97 -13.09 -25.75
CA ALA A 473 11.82 -14.22 -26.10
C ALA A 473 13.32 -13.84 -25.98
N PRO A 474 14.22 -14.77 -25.58
CA PRO A 474 15.64 -14.46 -25.42
C PRO A 474 16.31 -13.80 -26.63
N GLU A 475 15.96 -14.24 -27.83
CA GLU A 475 16.45 -13.70 -29.10
C GLU A 475 15.92 -12.29 -29.43
N ASP A 476 14.81 -11.88 -28.81
CA ASP A 476 14.17 -10.58 -29.05
C ASP A 476 14.58 -9.52 -28.02
N LYS A 477 15.39 -9.90 -27.01
CA LYS A 477 15.93 -8.97 -26.02
C LYS A 477 16.94 -8.02 -26.65
N ASP A 478 16.65 -6.73 -26.60
CA ASP A 478 17.55 -5.67 -27.05
C ASP A 478 18.39 -5.13 -25.89
N TYR A 479 19.72 -5.27 -26.00
CA TYR A 479 20.67 -4.81 -24.99
C TYR A 479 21.30 -3.46 -25.30
N SER A 480 20.77 -2.71 -26.28
CA SER A 480 21.31 -1.39 -26.60
C SER A 480 21.04 -0.40 -25.46
N PHE A 481 21.97 0.54 -25.27
CA PHE A 481 21.87 1.55 -24.22
C PHE A 481 21.97 2.96 -24.82
N SER A 482 20.82 3.57 -25.14
CA SER A 482 20.78 4.87 -25.82
C SER A 482 21.36 6.03 -24.99
N ARG A 483 21.54 5.86 -23.68
CA ARG A 483 22.10 6.89 -22.77
C ARG A 483 23.53 6.58 -22.36
N GLU A 484 24.15 5.58 -22.98
CA GLU A 484 25.55 5.27 -22.74
C GLU A 484 26.42 6.50 -23.05
N GLY A 485 27.22 6.91 -22.06
CA GLY A 485 28.09 8.08 -22.20
C GLY A 485 27.38 9.43 -22.16
N TRP A 486 26.08 9.50 -21.86
CA TRP A 486 25.38 10.79 -21.68
C TRP A 486 26.07 11.62 -20.59
N GLN A 487 26.20 12.94 -20.84
CA GLN A 487 26.78 13.90 -19.91
C GLN A 487 25.85 15.11 -19.78
N CYS A 488 25.85 15.72 -18.59
CA CYS A 488 25.21 17.00 -18.35
C CYS A 488 26.14 18.15 -18.80
N ASP A 489 26.37 18.24 -20.11
CA ASP A 489 27.30 19.18 -20.75
C ASP A 489 26.58 20.26 -21.59
N GLU A 490 27.35 21.09 -22.29
CA GLU A 490 26.81 22.16 -23.12
C GLU A 490 25.96 21.64 -24.28
N ALA A 491 26.31 20.47 -24.85
CA ALA A 491 25.51 19.84 -25.89
C ALA A 491 24.14 19.39 -25.34
N ASN A 492 24.11 18.84 -24.13
CA ASN A 492 22.86 18.53 -23.42
C ASN A 492 22.00 19.78 -23.18
N SER A 493 22.61 20.83 -22.62
CA SER A 493 21.89 22.07 -22.30
C SER A 493 21.32 22.70 -23.58
N GLN A 494 22.07 22.68 -24.68
CA GLN A 494 21.64 23.18 -25.98
C GLN A 494 20.48 22.37 -26.58
N ARG A 495 20.54 21.03 -26.50
CA ARG A 495 19.43 20.16 -26.93
C ARG A 495 18.15 20.43 -26.13
N GLY A 496 18.25 20.42 -24.79
CA GLY A 496 17.13 20.68 -23.90
C GLY A 496 16.50 22.06 -24.14
N SER A 497 17.34 23.10 -24.24
CA SER A 497 16.88 24.48 -24.50
C SER A 497 16.25 24.64 -25.88
N SER A 498 16.83 23.99 -26.91
CA SER A 498 16.28 24.03 -28.27
C SER A 498 14.91 23.36 -28.33
N TRP A 499 14.74 22.24 -27.60
CA TRP A 499 13.45 21.56 -27.55
C TRP A 499 12.40 22.37 -26.78
N LEU A 500 12.74 22.90 -25.61
CA LEU A 500 11.91 23.84 -24.86
C LEU A 500 11.46 25.04 -25.72
N GLY A 501 12.38 25.62 -26.49
CA GLY A 501 12.10 26.74 -27.38
C GLY A 501 11.07 26.40 -28.47
N LYS A 502 11.09 25.17 -29.00
CA LYS A 502 10.10 24.69 -29.98
C LYS A 502 8.70 24.54 -29.36
N LEU A 503 8.62 23.96 -28.16
CA LEU A 503 7.35 23.67 -27.50
C LEU A 503 6.69 24.93 -26.91
N TYR A 504 7.46 25.77 -26.22
CA TYR A 504 6.91 26.88 -25.43
C TYR A 504 6.97 28.24 -26.13
N LYS A 505 7.83 28.41 -27.15
CA LYS A 505 8.00 29.66 -27.92
C LYS A 505 7.98 30.90 -27.00
N HIS A 506 7.05 31.82 -27.22
CA HIS A 506 6.92 33.08 -26.48
C HIS A 506 6.48 32.90 -25.02
N ASN A 507 5.94 31.74 -24.63
CA ASN A 507 5.60 31.44 -23.24
C ASN A 507 6.82 31.07 -22.39
N LEU A 508 7.97 30.76 -23.01
CA LEU A 508 9.16 30.29 -22.30
C LEU A 508 9.71 31.34 -21.33
N ASN A 509 9.61 32.63 -21.67
CA ASN A 509 10.07 33.71 -20.79
C ASN A 509 9.29 33.74 -19.47
N ASN A 510 7.97 33.65 -19.52
CA ASN A 510 7.14 33.63 -18.31
C ASN A 510 7.44 32.42 -17.42
N ILE A 511 7.78 31.26 -18.02
CA ILE A 511 8.19 30.05 -17.28
C ILE A 511 9.56 30.28 -16.63
N ASN A 512 10.50 30.87 -17.37
CA ASN A 512 11.83 31.18 -16.86
C ASN A 512 11.79 32.19 -15.71
N ASP A 513 10.93 33.21 -15.79
CA ASP A 513 10.75 34.21 -14.73
C ASP A 513 10.32 33.56 -13.41
N VAL A 514 9.41 32.58 -13.46
CA VAL A 514 9.04 31.79 -12.28
C VAL A 514 10.24 31.00 -11.74
N PHE A 515 11.01 30.37 -12.64
CA PHE A 515 12.20 29.59 -12.27
C PHE A 515 13.39 30.43 -11.76
N GLU A 516 13.43 31.75 -11.97
CA GLU A 516 14.48 32.60 -11.37
C GLU A 516 14.50 32.52 -9.84
N SER A 517 13.31 32.39 -9.23
CA SER A 517 13.13 32.20 -7.78
C SER A 517 13.14 30.72 -7.35
N HIS A 518 13.18 29.80 -8.32
CA HIS A 518 13.14 28.34 -8.13
C HIS A 518 14.21 27.65 -8.99
N LYS A 519 15.48 28.07 -8.83
CA LYS A 519 16.59 27.72 -9.72
C LYS A 519 16.81 26.22 -9.90
N ASP A 520 16.56 25.42 -8.86
CA ASP A 520 16.67 23.97 -8.92
C ASP A 520 15.65 23.38 -9.91
N PHE A 521 14.41 23.87 -9.92
CA PHE A 521 13.40 23.45 -10.90
C PHE A 521 13.74 23.89 -12.32
N GLY A 522 14.31 25.10 -12.49
CA GLY A 522 14.82 25.56 -13.78
C GLY A 522 15.95 24.68 -14.32
N TRP A 523 16.89 24.30 -13.44
CA TRP A 523 18.00 23.40 -13.78
C TRP A 523 17.49 21.99 -14.09
N ILE A 524 16.65 21.40 -13.23
CA ILE A 524 16.05 20.07 -13.44
C ILE A 524 15.28 20.06 -14.76
N SER A 525 14.45 21.07 -15.02
CA SER A 525 13.70 21.17 -16.26
C SER A 525 14.64 21.15 -17.47
N ARG A 526 15.58 22.09 -17.53
CA ARG A 526 16.44 22.26 -18.71
C ARG A 526 17.41 21.10 -18.91
N GLU A 527 18.14 20.72 -17.86
CA GLU A 527 19.25 19.77 -17.97
C GLU A 527 18.81 18.31 -17.86
N ILE A 528 17.79 18.02 -17.05
CA ILE A 528 17.36 16.65 -16.76
C ILE A 528 16.09 16.31 -17.53
N THR A 529 14.97 16.98 -17.28
CA THR A 529 13.69 16.65 -17.93
C THR A 529 13.80 16.79 -19.45
N TYR A 530 14.18 17.97 -19.95
CA TYR A 530 14.32 18.17 -21.39
C TYR A 530 15.67 17.66 -21.90
N GLY A 531 16.79 17.95 -21.23
CA GLY A 531 18.13 17.53 -21.67
C GLY A 531 18.33 16.01 -21.77
N LEU A 532 18.04 15.26 -20.69
CA LEU A 532 18.23 13.81 -20.62
C LEU A 532 17.05 13.03 -21.23
N TYR A 533 15.82 13.34 -20.80
CA TYR A 533 14.67 12.49 -21.12
C TYR A 533 13.97 12.89 -22.44
N LEU A 534 13.57 14.15 -22.57
CA LEU A 534 12.58 14.52 -23.59
C LEU A 534 13.17 15.07 -24.90
N SER A 535 14.44 15.45 -24.97
CA SER A 535 15.04 16.01 -26.21
C SER A 535 15.90 15.03 -27.01
N ASP A 536 16.17 13.82 -26.48
CA ASP A 536 16.78 12.75 -27.25
C ASP A 536 15.73 12.15 -28.19
N HIS A 537 15.91 12.37 -29.49
CA HIS A 537 15.00 11.90 -30.53
C HIS A 537 15.60 10.79 -31.40
N SER A 538 16.58 10.04 -30.89
CA SER A 538 17.27 8.97 -31.63
C SER A 538 16.42 7.72 -31.83
N ILE A 539 15.43 7.47 -30.96
CA ILE A 539 14.54 6.30 -31.01
C ILE A 539 13.08 6.71 -31.24
N LEU A 540 12.57 7.68 -30.45
CA LEU A 540 11.27 8.29 -30.66
C LEU A 540 11.47 9.73 -31.11
N ASP A 541 10.88 10.12 -32.23
CA ASP A 541 11.00 11.47 -32.76
C ASP A 541 10.31 12.52 -31.87
N GLY A 542 10.32 13.79 -32.31
CA GLY A 542 9.72 14.88 -31.54
C GLY A 542 8.19 14.79 -31.42
N ILE A 543 7.50 14.26 -32.44
CA ILE A 543 6.04 14.06 -32.40
C ILE A 543 5.73 12.88 -31.48
N GLU A 544 6.43 11.76 -31.64
CA GLU A 544 6.29 10.56 -30.80
C GLU A 544 6.56 10.86 -29.33
N THR A 545 7.60 11.66 -29.05
CA THR A 545 7.89 12.14 -27.70
C THR A 545 6.72 12.97 -27.14
N GLU A 546 6.16 13.88 -27.93
CA GLU A 546 5.04 14.70 -27.48
C GLU A 546 3.77 13.84 -27.26
N LEU A 547 3.51 12.82 -28.08
CA LEU A 547 2.42 11.87 -27.87
C LEU A 547 2.54 11.19 -26.51
N VAL A 548 3.75 10.74 -26.14
CA VAL A 548 4.03 10.10 -24.85
C VAL A 548 3.84 11.09 -23.70
N VAL A 549 4.39 12.31 -23.83
CA VAL A 549 4.33 13.34 -22.78
C VAL A 549 2.91 13.82 -22.56
N LEU A 550 2.19 14.19 -23.62
CA LEU A 550 0.81 14.67 -23.53
C LEU A 550 -0.08 13.60 -22.89
N SER A 551 0.00 12.34 -23.36
CA SER A 551 -0.80 11.24 -22.82
C SER A 551 -0.48 10.95 -21.35
N GLY A 552 0.81 10.91 -20.99
CA GLY A 552 1.27 10.69 -19.61
C GLY A 552 0.88 11.81 -18.64
N ILE A 553 0.75 13.05 -19.12
CA ILE A 553 0.25 14.18 -18.33
C ILE A 553 -1.27 14.11 -18.20
N MET A 554 -1.96 13.90 -19.32
CA MET A 554 -3.43 13.91 -19.38
C MET A 554 -4.04 12.85 -18.49
N ILE A 555 -3.50 11.62 -18.49
CA ILE A 555 -4.03 10.53 -17.66
C ILE A 555 -3.97 10.83 -16.14
N GLN A 556 -3.10 11.75 -15.72
CA GLN A 556 -2.99 12.21 -14.33
C GLN A 556 -3.98 13.35 -13.99
N ASN A 557 -4.81 13.78 -14.95
CA ASN A 557 -5.82 14.84 -14.79
C ASN A 557 -5.20 16.19 -14.38
N LEU A 558 -4.04 16.54 -14.97
CA LEU A 558 -3.23 17.73 -14.69
C LEU A 558 -3.53 18.89 -15.66
N PRO A 559 -4.40 19.85 -15.31
CA PRO A 559 -4.95 20.82 -16.27
C PRO A 559 -3.91 21.79 -16.86
N ARG A 560 -2.96 22.25 -16.03
CA ARG A 560 -1.98 23.27 -16.43
C ARG A 560 -1.00 22.70 -17.44
N GLU A 561 -0.42 21.56 -17.11
CA GLU A 561 0.57 20.87 -17.93
C GLU A 561 -0.09 20.32 -19.20
N THR A 562 -1.35 19.85 -19.14
CA THR A 562 -2.12 19.51 -20.35
C THR A 562 -2.31 20.71 -21.26
N ALA A 563 -2.68 21.89 -20.73
CA ALA A 563 -2.79 23.10 -21.56
C ALA A 563 -1.48 23.45 -22.28
N TRP A 564 -0.35 23.28 -21.57
CA TRP A 564 0.98 23.53 -22.12
C TRP A 564 1.30 22.58 -23.28
N HIS A 565 1.01 21.30 -23.11
CA HIS A 565 1.34 20.26 -24.09
C HIS A 565 0.33 20.16 -25.25
N ILE A 566 -0.92 20.60 -25.06
CA ILE A 566 -1.83 20.87 -26.18
C ILE A 566 -1.22 21.95 -27.09
N ARG A 567 -0.73 23.07 -26.54
CA ARG A 567 -0.03 24.09 -27.36
C ARG A 567 1.21 23.53 -28.03
N ALA A 568 2.00 22.77 -27.30
CA ALA A 568 3.22 22.16 -27.83
C ALA A 568 2.91 21.24 -29.02
N SER A 569 1.91 20.36 -28.87
CA SER A 569 1.40 19.49 -29.94
C SER A 569 0.98 20.27 -31.18
N ARG A 570 0.20 21.35 -31.00
CA ARG A 570 -0.21 22.23 -32.10
C ARG A 570 0.99 22.90 -32.78
N ARG A 571 1.98 23.34 -32.00
CA ARG A 571 3.22 23.98 -32.50
C ARG A 571 4.16 23.02 -33.24
N LEU A 572 4.08 21.73 -32.93
CA LEU A 572 4.76 20.66 -33.66
C LEU A 572 4.05 20.26 -34.95
N GLY A 573 2.86 20.82 -35.22
CA GLY A 573 2.11 20.61 -36.46
C GLY A 573 1.01 19.57 -36.37
N ILE A 574 0.74 18.99 -35.19
CA ILE A 574 -0.41 18.10 -34.98
C ILE A 574 -1.67 18.94 -35.09
N SER A 575 -2.61 18.57 -35.98
CA SER A 575 -3.81 19.36 -36.22
C SER A 575 -4.69 19.45 -34.96
N GLN A 576 -5.57 20.46 -34.88
CA GLN A 576 -6.47 20.60 -33.73
C GLN A 576 -7.39 19.38 -33.61
N GLU A 577 -7.86 18.86 -34.74
CA GLU A 577 -8.69 17.64 -34.84
C GLU A 577 -7.93 16.40 -34.35
N ASP A 578 -6.66 16.27 -34.72
CA ASP A 578 -5.82 15.16 -34.24
C ASP A 578 -5.56 15.26 -32.74
N VAL A 579 -5.30 16.46 -32.20
CA VAL A 579 -5.16 16.66 -30.74
C VAL A 579 -6.45 16.29 -30.01
N GLU A 580 -7.61 16.61 -30.57
CA GLU A 580 -8.90 16.24 -29.99
C GLU A 580 -9.11 14.71 -30.03
N THR A 581 -8.68 14.06 -31.11
CA THR A 581 -8.71 12.60 -31.24
C THR A 581 -7.77 11.93 -30.22
N LEU A 582 -6.56 12.47 -30.03
CA LEU A 582 -5.64 12.03 -28.99
C LEU A 582 -6.24 12.20 -27.59
N HIS A 583 -6.99 13.29 -27.37
CA HIS A 583 -7.71 13.51 -26.12
C HIS A 583 -8.73 12.40 -25.88
N GLN A 584 -9.55 12.09 -26.88
CA GLN A 584 -10.55 11.02 -26.80
C GLN A 584 -9.89 9.66 -26.53
N ASN A 585 -8.79 9.34 -27.22
CA ASN A 585 -8.02 8.13 -26.96
C ASN A 585 -7.58 8.04 -25.50
N VAL A 586 -7.10 9.13 -24.90
CA VAL A 586 -6.70 9.14 -23.49
C VAL A 586 -7.91 9.06 -22.55
N GLU A 587 -9.08 9.60 -22.93
CA GLU A 587 -10.33 9.43 -22.18
C GLU A 587 -10.85 7.99 -22.20
N ASP A 588 -10.69 7.29 -23.33
CA ASP A 588 -11.03 5.87 -23.47
C ASP A 588 -10.10 5.02 -22.59
N VAL A 589 -8.79 5.29 -22.62
CA VAL A 589 -7.82 4.64 -21.71
C VAL A 589 -8.08 5.00 -20.25
N ALA A 590 -8.48 6.23 -19.93
CA ALA A 590 -8.83 6.63 -18.57
C ALA A 590 -10.07 5.88 -18.07
N SER A 591 -11.07 5.71 -18.93
CA SER A 591 -12.26 4.93 -18.62
C SER A 591 -11.89 3.48 -18.32
N PHE A 592 -11.02 2.87 -19.13
CA PHE A 592 -10.44 1.55 -18.86
C PHE A 592 -9.66 1.50 -17.53
N CYS A 593 -8.91 2.56 -17.19
CA CYS A 593 -8.19 2.64 -15.92
C CYS A 593 -9.08 3.03 -14.72
N ASN A 594 -10.40 3.17 -14.91
CA ASN A 594 -11.34 3.67 -13.88
C ASN A 594 -10.97 5.07 -13.35
N LEU A 595 -10.39 5.92 -14.21
CA LEU A 595 -9.96 7.29 -13.92
C LEU A 595 -10.91 8.33 -14.54
N ARG A 596 -11.08 9.47 -13.86
CA ARG A 596 -11.95 10.56 -14.32
C ARG A 596 -11.17 11.83 -14.70
N LEU A 597 -11.07 12.10 -16.00
CA LEU A 597 -10.35 13.24 -16.58
C LEU A 597 -11.22 14.52 -16.71
N HIS A 598 -11.67 15.07 -15.59
CA HIS A 598 -12.65 16.16 -15.58
C HIS A 598 -12.05 17.58 -15.54
N LYS A 599 -10.72 17.71 -15.47
CA LYS A 599 -10.05 19.01 -15.35
C LYS A 599 -9.40 19.48 -16.65
N LEU A 600 -9.27 18.59 -17.63
CA LEU A 600 -8.43 18.83 -18.79
C LEU A 600 -9.07 19.86 -19.73
N PRO A 601 -8.34 20.90 -20.17
CA PRO A 601 -8.82 21.78 -21.23
C PRO A 601 -8.87 21.02 -22.57
N ARG A 602 -9.79 21.41 -23.46
CA ARG A 602 -9.86 20.88 -24.82
C ARG A 602 -8.95 21.67 -25.76
N ALA A 603 -8.65 21.11 -26.93
CA ALA A 603 -7.80 21.78 -27.91
C ALA A 603 -8.39 23.15 -28.31
N LEU A 604 -9.72 23.22 -28.45
CA LEU A 604 -10.44 24.43 -28.80
C LEU A 604 -10.31 25.55 -27.75
N ASP A 605 -10.25 25.21 -26.47
CA ASP A 605 -10.12 26.19 -25.37
C ASP A 605 -8.77 26.91 -25.40
N ILE A 606 -7.77 26.27 -26.02
CA ILE A 606 -6.36 26.69 -26.00
C ILE A 606 -5.92 27.27 -27.36
N GLU A 607 -6.67 27.06 -28.43
CA GLU A 607 -6.34 27.51 -29.79
C GLU A 607 -5.99 29.01 -29.91
N PRO A 608 -6.62 29.95 -29.14
CA PRO A 608 -6.22 31.37 -29.17
C PRO A 608 -4.78 31.65 -28.66
N GLU A 609 -4.14 30.69 -27.98
CA GLU A 609 -2.82 30.83 -27.36
C GLU A 609 -1.69 30.09 -28.12
N VAL A 610 -2.01 29.41 -29.23
CA VAL A 610 -1.11 28.49 -29.96
C VAL A 610 -0.03 29.23 -30.77
#